data_AF-A0K2I7-F1
#
_entry.id   AF-A0K2I7-F1
#
_cell.length_a   1.000
_cell.length_b   1.000
_cell.length_c   1.000
_cell.angle_alpha   90.00
_cell.angle_beta   90.00
_cell.angle_gamma   90.00
#
_symmetry.space_group_name_H-M   'P 1'
#
loop_
_entity.id
_entity.type
_entity.pdbx_description
1 polymer ?
#
loop_
_entity_poly.entity_id
_entity_poly.type
_entity_poly.pdbx_seq_one_letter_code
_entity_poly.pdbx_strand_id
1 'polypeptide(L)'
;MELKSQWHRLDPATRRWLMDNPGCVVLPRTISTIVARVADEPVVLDQHGAIQLTAADVSFIRSRVHGSSAAAGDHRFFDAVQPDPNGKESGHPD
;
A
#
# COMPACT_ATOMS: atom_id res chain seq x y z
N MET A 1 3.91 4.41 17.31
CA MET A 1 4.70 3.38 16.60
C MET A 1 5.21 3.98 15.31
N GLU A 2 6.51 3.83 15.00
CA GLU A 2 7.07 4.20 13.69
C GLU A 2 7.47 2.94 12.92
N LEU A 3 6.60 2.46 12.02
CA LEU A 3 6.85 1.26 11.22
C LEU A 3 8.14 1.38 10.40
N LYS A 4 8.48 2.60 9.96
CA LYS A 4 9.69 2.91 9.20
C LYS A 4 10.97 2.49 9.92
N SER A 5 11.09 2.84 11.20
CA SER A 5 12.29 2.58 12.02
C SER A 5 12.49 1.09 12.29
N GLN A 6 11.39 0.33 12.33
CA GLN A 6 11.38 -1.09 12.68
C GLN A 6 11.37 -1.99 11.44
N TRP A 7 11.21 -1.43 10.24
CA TRP A 7 11.01 -2.21 9.02
C TRP A 7 12.12 -3.22 8.75
N HIS A 8 13.38 -2.87 9.02
CA HIS A 8 14.52 -3.77 8.81
C HIS A 8 14.53 -4.97 9.76
N ARG A 9 13.82 -4.88 10.89
CA ARG A 9 13.68 -5.96 11.88
C ARG A 9 12.54 -6.92 11.53
N LEU A 10 11.65 -6.55 10.61
CA LEU A 10 10.56 -7.41 10.15
C LEU A 10 11.09 -8.53 9.25
N ASP A 11 10.55 -9.72 9.46
CA ASP A 11 10.83 -10.87 8.60
C ASP A 11 10.41 -10.57 7.14
N PRO A 12 11.17 -11.03 6.12
CA PRO A 12 10.85 -10.81 4.70
C PRO A 12 9.40 -11.17 4.34
N ALA A 13 8.81 -12.22 4.92
CA ALA A 13 7.42 -12.58 4.65
C ALA A 13 6.43 -11.49 5.08
N THR A 14 6.68 -10.88 6.24
CA THR A 14 5.83 -9.80 6.78
C THR A 14 5.98 -8.52 5.95
N ARG A 15 7.22 -8.18 5.56
CA ARG A 15 7.49 -7.04 4.68
C ARG A 15 6.79 -7.21 3.33
N ARG A 16 6.82 -8.41 2.76
CA ARG A 16 6.14 -8.73 1.50
C ARG A 16 4.63 -8.56 1.63
N TRP A 17 4.04 -9.09 2.70
CA TRP A 17 2.60 -8.95 2.96
C TRP A 17 2.16 -7.48 3.04
N LEU A 18 2.93 -6.63 3.74
CA LEU A 18 2.66 -5.19 3.83
C LEU A 18 2.73 -4.49 2.46
N MET A 19 3.71 -4.85 1.63
CA MET A 19 3.84 -4.29 0.28
C MET A 19 2.73 -4.78 -0.67
N ASP A 20 2.25 -6.00 -0.49
CA ASP A 20 1.13 -6.56 -1.26
C ASP A 20 -0.22 -5.92 -0.86
N ASN A 21 -0.31 -5.40 0.38
CA ASN A 21 -1.53 -4.81 0.95
C ASN A 21 -1.31 -3.33 1.37
N PRO A 22 -0.96 -2.41 0.44
CA PRO A 22 -0.59 -1.03 0.78
C PRO A 22 -1.77 -0.13 1.20
N GLY A 23 -2.99 -0.61 1.05
CA GLY A 23 -4.20 0.04 1.55
C GLY A 23 -4.61 -0.42 2.95
N CYS A 24 -3.88 -1.37 3.54
CA CYS A 24 -4.20 -1.90 4.85
C CYS A 24 -3.98 -0.81 5.92
N VAL A 25 -5.04 -0.49 6.67
CA VAL A 25 -4.98 0.46 7.80
C VAL A 25 -4.99 -0.29 9.14
N VAL A 26 -5.56 -1.50 9.18
CA VAL A 26 -5.68 -2.31 10.39
C VAL A 26 -4.98 -3.65 10.15
N LEU A 27 -3.91 -3.90 10.90
CA LEU A 27 -3.14 -5.14 10.76
C LEU A 27 -3.89 -6.31 11.40
N PRO A 28 -4.02 -7.46 10.70
CA PRO A 28 -4.56 -8.66 11.31
C PRO A 28 -3.68 -9.12 12.49
N ARG A 29 -4.28 -9.83 13.45
CA ARG A 29 -3.65 -10.20 14.74
C ARG A 29 -2.29 -10.89 14.58
N THR A 30 -2.14 -11.76 13.59
CA THR A 30 -0.90 -12.47 13.31
C THR A 30 0.23 -11.50 12.95
N ILE A 31 -0.02 -10.58 12.01
CA ILE A 31 0.94 -9.55 11.60
C ILE A 31 1.20 -8.58 12.74
N SER A 32 0.13 -8.21 13.47
CA SER A 32 0.21 -7.37 14.65
C SER A 32 1.16 -7.93 15.72
N THR A 33 1.10 -9.24 15.96
CA THR A 33 1.97 -9.90 16.94
C THR A 33 3.44 -9.89 16.50
N ILE A 34 3.71 -10.09 15.21
CA ILE A 34 5.07 -10.05 14.66
C ILE A 34 5.64 -8.63 14.79
N VAL A 35 4.85 -7.63 14.39
CA VAL A 35 5.22 -6.22 14.46
C VAL A 35 5.46 -5.78 15.91
N ALA A 36 4.56 -6.13 16.84
CA ALA A 36 4.70 -5.81 18.25
C ALA A 36 5.93 -6.46 18.89
N ARG A 37 6.37 -7.63 18.41
CA ARG A 37 7.56 -8.33 18.92
C ARG A 37 8.87 -7.65 18.50
N VAL A 38 8.88 -6.97 17.35
CA VAL A 38 10.08 -6.25 16.86
C VAL A 38 10.06 -4.77 17.21
N ALA A 39 8.92 -4.28 17.68
CA ALA A 39 8.75 -2.90 18.07
C ALA A 39 9.54 -2.61 19.35
N ASP A 40 10.31 -1.53 19.29
CA ASP A 40 11.04 -1.02 20.47
C ASP A 40 10.08 -0.29 21.43
N GLU A 41 9.08 0.37 20.86
CA GLU A 41 8.08 1.14 21.56
C GLU A 41 6.79 0.34 21.77
N PRO A 42 6.04 0.58 22.87
CA PRO A 42 4.75 -0.05 23.10
C PRO A 42 3.81 0.22 21.94
N VAL A 43 3.31 -0.87 21.35
CA VAL A 43 2.38 -0.80 20.24
C VAL A 43 0.96 -0.73 20.77
N VAL A 44 0.20 0.26 20.33
CA VAL A 44 -1.22 0.40 20.65
C VAL A 44 -1.99 -0.66 19.88
N LEU A 45 -2.60 -1.57 20.62
CA LEU A 45 -3.49 -2.61 20.10
C LEU A 45 -4.94 -2.19 20.35
N ASP A 46 -5.78 -2.38 19.35
CA ASP A 46 -7.24 -2.27 19.49
C ASP A 46 -7.81 -3.45 20.31
N GLN A 47 -9.09 -3.40 20.68
CA GLN A 47 -9.78 -4.41 21.49
C GLN A 47 -9.65 -5.87 20.99
N HIS A 48 -9.36 -6.07 19.70
CA HIS A 48 -9.14 -7.38 19.09
C HIS A 48 -7.66 -7.81 19.02
N GLY A 49 -6.73 -7.00 19.50
CA GLY A 49 -5.28 -7.22 19.37
C GLY A 49 -4.74 -6.91 17.97
N ALA A 50 -5.42 -6.01 17.25
CA ALA A 50 -5.01 -5.50 15.95
C ALA A 50 -4.26 -4.17 16.11
N ILE A 51 -3.23 -3.93 15.30
CA ILE A 51 -2.55 -2.64 15.25
C ILE A 51 -3.27 -1.74 14.23
N GLN A 52 -3.61 -0.53 14.64
CA GLN A 52 -3.97 0.52 13.68
C GLN A 52 -2.70 1.21 13.19
N LEU A 53 -2.49 1.17 11.88
CA LEU A 53 -1.41 1.90 11.22
C LEU A 53 -1.74 3.38 11.18
N THR A 54 -0.75 4.22 11.46
CA THR A 54 -0.90 5.66 11.30
C THR A 54 -0.89 6.03 9.82
N ALA A 55 -1.39 7.22 9.48
CA ALA A 55 -1.30 7.74 8.12
C ALA A 55 0.16 7.80 7.59
N ALA A 56 1.13 8.02 8.49
CA ALA A 56 2.55 8.01 8.16
C ALA A 56 3.05 6.60 7.80
N ASP A 57 2.62 5.57 8.54
CA ASP A 57 2.98 4.17 8.25
C ASP A 57 2.40 3.70 6.91
N VAL A 58 1.13 4.03 6.64
CA VAL A 58 0.47 3.72 5.36
C VAL A 58 1.19 4.42 4.20
N SER A 59 1.53 5.70 4.37
CA SER A 59 2.27 6.47 3.36
C SER A 59 3.65 5.85 3.10
N PHE A 60 4.34 5.41 4.14
CA PHE A 60 5.63 4.73 4.03
C PHE A 60 5.54 3.41 3.26
N ILE A 61 4.54 2.56 3.57
CA ILE A 61 4.29 1.32 2.85
C ILE A 61 4.05 1.62 1.37
N ARG A 62 3.19 2.60 1.06
CA ARG A 62 2.91 3.04 -0.31
C ARG A 62 4.17 3.49 -1.04
N SER A 63 4.99 4.35 -0.43
CA SER A 63 6.25 4.80 -1.04
C SER A 63 7.18 3.62 -1.40
N ARG A 64 7.14 2.55 -0.63
CA ARG A 64 7.91 1.33 -0.93
C ARG A 64 7.36 0.54 -2.10
N VAL A 65 6.04 0.45 -2.24
CA VAL A 65 5.40 -0.17 -3.41
C VAL A 65 5.76 0.59 -4.68
N HIS A 66 5.68 1.93 -4.66
CA HIS A 66 6.05 2.76 -5.81
C HIS A 66 7.55 2.66 -6.12
N GLY A 67 8.43 2.62 -5.11
CA GLY A 67 9.86 2.39 -5.31
C GLY A 67 10.19 1.00 -5.88
N SER A 68 9.40 -0.02 -5.52
CA SER A 68 9.51 -1.37 -6.10
C SER A 68 8.93 -1.45 -7.51
N SER A 69 7.88 -0.67 -7.82
CA SER A 69 7.28 -0.58 -9.16
C SER A 69 8.10 0.30 -10.12
N ALA A 70 8.88 1.25 -9.63
CA ALA A 70 9.87 1.94 -10.45
C ALA A 70 10.98 0.97 -10.95
N ALA A 71 11.26 -0.10 -10.20
CA ALA A 71 12.14 -1.20 -10.62
C ALA A 71 11.41 -2.29 -11.42
N ALA A 72 10.10 -2.47 -11.21
CA ALA A 72 9.22 -3.38 -11.94
C ALA A 72 8.27 -2.55 -12.83
N GLY A 73 8.82 -2.08 -13.94
CA GLY A 73 8.25 -1.04 -14.80
C GLY A 73 6.73 -1.08 -15.00
N ASP A 74 6.15 0.11 -14.94
CA ASP A 74 4.90 0.53 -15.55
C ASP A 74 3.68 -0.39 -15.31
N HIS A 75 2.93 -0.10 -14.24
CA HIS A 75 1.52 -0.47 -14.16
C HIS A 75 0.66 0.80 -14.12
N ARG A 76 0.55 1.45 -15.29
CA ARG A 76 -0.56 2.36 -15.60
C ARG A 76 -1.85 1.56 -15.79
N PHE A 77 -2.52 1.23 -14.68
CA PHE A 77 -3.83 0.56 -14.71
C PHE A 77 -5.02 1.51 -15.01
N PHE A 78 -4.80 2.82 -15.18
CA PHE A 78 -5.87 3.83 -15.31
C PHE A 78 -5.72 4.81 -16.49
N ASP A 79 -5.01 4.44 -17.58
CA ASP A 79 -4.90 5.30 -18.79
C ASP A 79 -5.85 4.84 -19.93
N ALA A 80 -6.95 4.16 -19.61
CA ALA A 80 -7.87 3.61 -20.61
C ALA A 80 -9.07 4.52 -20.90
N VAL A 81 -8.87 5.83 -21.09
CA VAL A 81 -9.78 6.70 -21.85
C VAL A 81 -8.98 7.83 -22.48
N GLN A 82 -8.32 7.57 -23.61
CA GLN A 82 -7.96 8.66 -24.53
C GLN A 82 -9.20 8.91 -25.42
N PRO A 83 -9.87 10.07 -25.34
CA PRO A 83 -10.87 10.41 -26.34
C PRO A 83 -10.16 10.58 -27.69
N ASP A 84 -10.61 9.83 -28.69
CA ASP A 84 -10.14 9.95 -30.07
C ASP A 84 -10.39 11.40 -30.57
N PRO A 85 -9.37 12.14 -31.03
CA PRO A 85 -9.56 13.50 -31.51
C PRO A 85 -10.12 13.58 -32.94
N ASN A 86 -10.56 12.47 -33.55
CA ASN A 86 -11.01 12.43 -34.93
C ASN A 86 -12.31 11.63 -35.11
N GLY A 87 -13.29 11.88 -34.24
CA GLY A 87 -14.69 11.56 -34.50
C GLY A 87 -15.24 12.44 -35.62
N LYS A 88 -15.02 12.06 -36.89
CA LYS A 88 -15.75 12.62 -38.02
C LYS A 88 -17.18 12.09 -38.00
N GLU A 89 -18.02 12.73 -37.19
CA GLU A 89 -19.47 12.60 -37.27
C GLU A 89 -19.95 13.44 -38.48
N SER A 90 -19.85 12.87 -39.69
CA SER A 90 -20.63 13.36 -40.83
C SER A 90 -22.03 12.78 -40.72
N GLY A 91 -22.85 13.39 -39.85
CA GLY A 91 -24.29 13.20 -39.85
C GLY A 91 -24.90 13.80 -41.10
N HIS A 92 -25.33 12.94 -42.02
CA HIS A 92 -26.32 13.26 -43.04
C HIS A 92 -27.69 13.36 -42.37
N PRO A 93 -28.46 14.44 -42.63
CA PRO A 93 -29.87 14.19 -42.90
C PRO A 93 -30.47 15.05 -44.02
N ASP A 94 -31.38 14.38 -44.73
CA ASP A 94 -32.46 14.81 -45.66
C ASP A 94 -32.10 15.47 -47.00
#